data_AF-A0A1F9DPS0-F1
#
_entry.id   AF-A0A1F9DPS0-F1
#
_cell.length_a   1.000
_cell.length_b   1.000
_cell.length_c   1.000
_cell.angle_alpha   90.00
_cell.angle_beta   90.00
_cell.angle_gamma   90.00
#
_symmetry.space_group_name_H-M   'P 1'
#
loop_
_entity.id
_entity.type
_entity.pdbx_description
1 polymer ?
#
loop_
_entity_poly.entity_id
_entity_poly.type
_entity_poly.pdbx_seq_one_letter_code
_entity_poly.pdbx_strand_id
1 'polypeptide(L)'
;MIINKQVCVGCGRCQPYCPVGAIVYEDLKSMVVQDVCYECGTCLRSEICPVDAILESPHVYDYPRALRKYFSDPTSTHAVTGIQGRGTEESKTNDVTHRVGWGEVGIGIEVGRPTIGTKLQDIQQITRALARSGIFEIEPNNPVYSMIKDLDTGDLKPELLDERVLSAIIEIQVKQERLPYVLRTIKKVAGEIESVFSLDVFTLVDSGLKIPQEVLDAIEAEGFTWQPNAKINMGLGRACE
;
A
#
# COMPACT_ATOMS: atom_id res chain seq x y z
N MET A 1 6.15 5.95 17.46
CA MET A 1 6.30 7.38 17.81
C MET A 1 6.02 7.51 19.29
N ILE A 2 6.74 8.37 20.00
CA ILE A 2 6.53 8.61 21.44
C ILE A 2 6.47 10.11 21.73
N ILE A 3 5.90 10.48 22.87
CA ILE A 3 5.89 11.86 23.35
C ILE A 3 6.58 11.89 24.72
N ASN A 4 7.62 12.72 24.84
CA ASN A 4 8.29 12.96 26.11
C ASN A 4 7.38 13.79 27.03
N LYS A 5 6.74 13.14 28.00
CA LYS A 5 5.81 13.77 28.94
C LYS A 5 6.44 14.87 29.80
N GLN A 6 7.76 14.82 30.04
CA GLN A 6 8.46 15.83 30.85
C GLN A 6 8.59 17.17 30.11
N VAL A 7 8.69 17.13 28.78
CA VAL A 7 8.86 18.31 27.93
C VAL A 7 7.53 18.78 27.35
N CYS A 8 6.60 17.86 27.11
CA CYS A 8 5.29 18.17 26.54
C CYS A 8 4.57 19.24 27.36
N VAL A 9 4.05 20.29 26.71
CA VAL A 9 3.27 21.36 27.35
C VAL A 9 1.75 21.17 27.24
N GLY A 10 1.28 20.04 26.68
CA GLY A 10 -0.16 19.74 26.62
C GLY A 10 -0.97 20.59 25.64
N CYS A 11 -0.35 21.19 24.63
CA CYS A 11 -1.02 22.12 23.70
C CYS A 11 -1.92 21.45 22.65
N GLY A 12 -1.88 20.12 22.49
CA GLY A 12 -2.74 19.36 21.57
C GLY A 12 -2.43 19.54 20.06
N ARG A 13 -1.53 20.45 19.67
CA ARG A 13 -1.26 20.80 18.24
C ARG A 13 -0.87 19.63 17.34
N CYS A 14 -0.29 18.59 17.91
CA CYS A 14 0.10 17.37 17.18
C CYS A 14 -1.07 16.47 16.79
N GLN A 15 -2.22 16.57 17.48
CA GLN A 15 -3.34 15.63 17.29
C GLN A 15 -3.91 15.66 15.85
N PRO A 16 -4.16 16.83 15.23
CA PRO A 16 -4.68 16.89 13.86
C PRO A 16 -3.72 16.31 12.80
N TYR A 17 -2.43 16.18 13.11
CA TYR A 17 -1.42 15.61 12.21
C TYR A 17 -1.31 14.09 12.32
N CYS A 18 -2.03 13.45 13.24
CA CYS A 18 -2.10 12.01 13.33
C CYS A 18 -3.23 11.48 12.45
N PRO A 19 -2.96 10.88 11.27
CA PRO A 19 -4.01 10.45 10.35
C PRO A 19 -4.93 9.36 10.92
N VAL A 20 -4.46 8.64 11.94
CA VAL A 20 -5.15 7.50 12.55
C VAL A 20 -5.62 7.77 13.97
N GLY A 21 -5.54 9.03 14.43
CA GLY A 21 -6.01 9.41 15.77
C GLY A 21 -5.25 8.75 16.93
N ALA A 22 -4.02 8.27 16.73
CA ALA A 22 -3.23 7.60 17.77
C ALA A 22 -2.71 8.54 18.87
N ILE A 23 -2.83 9.86 18.72
CA ILE A 23 -2.38 10.83 19.73
C ILE A 23 -3.57 11.26 20.57
N VAL A 24 -3.55 10.87 21.85
CA VAL A 24 -4.60 11.14 22.83
C VAL A 24 -4.12 12.12 23.90
N TYR A 25 -5.05 12.60 24.70
CA TYR A 25 -4.77 13.47 25.85
C TYR A 25 -4.90 12.68 27.15
N GLU A 26 -3.85 12.73 27.98
CA GLU A 26 -3.78 12.04 29.26
C GLU A 26 -2.95 12.90 30.23
N ASP A 27 -3.46 13.13 31.44
CA ASP A 27 -2.79 13.90 32.50
C ASP A 27 -2.29 15.28 32.04
N LEU A 28 -3.13 16.03 31.30
CA LEU A 28 -2.78 17.33 30.73
C LEU A 28 -1.62 17.29 29.70
N LYS A 29 -1.27 16.11 29.20
CA LYS A 29 -0.20 15.90 28.21
C LYS A 29 -0.72 15.11 27.01
N SER A 30 -0.01 15.22 25.89
CA SER A 30 -0.25 14.33 24.76
C SER A 30 0.46 13.00 24.98
N MET A 31 -0.15 11.89 24.54
CA MET A 31 0.43 10.55 24.53
C MET A 31 0.14 9.86 23.21
N VAL A 32 1.05 9.01 22.73
CA VAL A 32 0.81 8.14 21.57
C VAL A 32 0.35 6.76 22.05
N VAL A 33 -0.84 6.34 21.66
CA VAL A 33 -1.33 4.98 21.82
C VAL A 33 -0.56 4.06 20.86
N GLN A 34 0.38 3.28 21.40
CA GLN A 34 1.34 2.51 20.59
C GLN A 34 0.68 1.47 19.70
N ASP A 35 -0.44 0.89 20.14
CA ASP A 35 -1.17 -0.11 19.37
C ASP A 35 -1.93 0.49 18.20
N VAL A 36 -2.29 1.76 18.25
CA VAL A 36 -2.99 2.45 17.15
C VAL A 36 -1.99 3.09 16.17
N CYS A 37 -0.82 3.51 16.65
CA CYS A 37 0.18 4.21 15.84
C CYS A 37 0.74 3.34 14.71
N TYR A 38 0.75 3.89 13.49
CA TYR A 38 1.35 3.25 12.30
C TYR A 38 2.77 3.72 12.01
N GLU A 39 3.45 4.40 12.95
CA GLU A 39 4.85 4.80 12.76
C GLU A 39 5.12 5.67 11.50
N CYS A 40 4.10 6.39 11.01
CA CYS A 40 4.19 7.17 9.76
C CYS A 40 5.07 8.42 9.84
N GLY A 41 5.47 8.83 11.04
CA GLY A 41 6.32 9.99 11.31
C GLY A 41 5.70 11.37 11.01
N THR A 42 4.46 11.47 10.52
CA THR A 42 3.85 12.75 10.12
C THR A 42 3.82 13.77 11.26
N CYS A 43 3.48 13.34 12.48
CA CYS A 43 3.45 14.23 13.63
C CYS A 43 4.83 14.80 13.99
N LEU A 44 5.91 14.02 13.82
CA LEU A 44 7.28 14.48 14.01
C LEU A 44 7.73 15.40 12.86
N ARG A 45 7.59 14.95 11.60
CA ARG A 45 8.01 15.70 10.40
C ARG A 45 7.25 17.01 10.20
N SER A 46 6.07 17.17 10.81
CA SER A 46 5.30 18.41 10.74
C SER A 46 5.91 19.57 11.53
N GLU A 47 6.86 19.29 12.44
CA GLU A 47 7.51 20.30 13.31
C GLU A 47 6.53 21.19 14.07
N ILE A 48 5.30 20.72 14.30
CA ILE A 48 4.24 21.52 14.94
C ILE A 48 4.40 21.63 16.47
N CYS A 49 5.26 20.80 17.06
CA CYS A 49 5.48 20.79 18.51
C CYS A 49 6.36 21.98 18.91
N PRO A 50 5.89 22.93 19.74
CA PRO A 50 6.67 24.11 20.09
C PRO A 50 7.84 23.84 21.06
N VAL A 51 8.00 22.59 21.50
CA VAL A 51 8.94 22.16 22.54
C VAL A 51 9.62 20.83 22.19
N ASP A 52 9.53 20.39 20.93
CA ASP A 52 10.21 19.17 20.43
C ASP A 52 9.97 17.91 21.28
N ALA A 53 8.75 17.76 21.82
CA ALA A 53 8.42 16.63 22.68
C ALA A 53 8.11 15.33 21.91
N ILE A 54 7.95 15.37 20.58
CA ILE A 54 7.63 14.20 19.75
C ILE A 54 8.95 13.55 19.32
N LEU A 55 9.08 12.24 19.50
CA LEU A 55 10.29 11.49 19.15
C LEU A 55 9.94 10.22 18.37
N GLU A 56 10.88 9.76 17.55
CA GLU A 56 10.81 8.41 16.99
C GLU A 56 10.94 7.38 18.12
N SER A 57 10.18 6.28 18.04
CA SER A 57 10.27 5.22 19.06
C SER A 57 11.60 4.49 18.92
N PRO A 58 12.30 4.15 20.01
CA PRO A 58 13.48 3.29 19.94
C PRO A 58 13.18 1.90 19.37
N HIS A 59 11.91 1.47 19.42
CA HIS A 59 11.42 0.18 18.93
C HIS A 59 10.85 0.25 17.50
N VAL A 60 10.97 1.38 16.81
CA VAL A 60 10.31 1.55 15.50
C VAL A 60 10.85 0.58 14.44
N TYR A 61 12.10 0.13 14.57
CA TYR A 61 12.75 -0.79 13.63
C TYR A 61 12.74 -2.25 14.12
N ASP A 62 12.12 -2.53 15.26
CA ASP A 62 11.99 -3.91 15.76
C ASP A 62 11.02 -4.67 14.85
N TYR A 63 11.43 -5.84 14.36
CA TYR A 63 10.54 -6.71 13.59
C TYR A 63 9.54 -7.40 14.53
N PRO A 64 8.22 -7.43 14.23
CA PRO A 64 7.56 -7.04 12.97
C PRO A 64 7.05 -5.58 12.91
N ARG A 65 7.13 -4.82 14.00
CA ARG A 65 6.68 -3.42 14.10
C ARG A 65 7.27 -2.50 13.03
N ALA A 66 8.49 -2.77 12.56
CA ALA A 66 9.16 -2.05 11.48
C ALA A 66 8.31 -1.92 10.20
N LEU A 67 7.44 -2.89 9.93
CA LEU A 67 6.52 -2.82 8.78
C LEU A 67 5.60 -1.61 8.84
N ARG A 68 5.18 -1.18 10.04
CA ARG A 68 4.35 0.02 10.21
C ARG A 68 5.03 1.22 9.58
N LYS A 69 6.32 1.42 9.88
CA LYS A 69 7.12 2.51 9.32
C LYS A 69 7.27 2.35 7.81
N TYR A 70 7.73 1.19 7.34
CA TYR A 70 8.02 0.99 5.91
C TYR A 70 6.81 1.25 5.01
N PHE A 71 5.63 0.80 5.40
CA PHE A 71 4.41 1.00 4.62
C PHE A 71 3.70 2.35 4.87
N SER A 72 4.06 3.08 5.93
CA SER A 72 3.34 4.31 6.32
C SER A 72 4.16 5.59 6.19
N ASP A 73 5.49 5.51 6.21
CA ASP A 73 6.40 6.64 6.05
C ASP A 73 6.90 6.71 4.60
N PRO A 74 6.49 7.73 3.81
CA PRO A 74 6.91 7.86 2.41
C PRO A 74 8.42 8.05 2.23
N THR A 75 9.15 8.41 3.29
CA THR A 75 10.60 8.61 3.25
C THR A 75 11.40 7.38 3.66
N SER A 76 10.72 6.31 4.06
CA SER A 76 11.35 5.08 4.49
C SER A 76 11.58 4.10 3.33
N THR A 77 12.64 3.32 3.45
CA THR A 77 13.02 2.29 2.49
C THR A 77 12.79 0.92 3.12
N HIS A 78 12.12 0.02 2.42
CA HIS A 78 11.93 -1.36 2.86
C HIS A 78 13.29 -2.07 2.97
N ALA A 79 13.63 -2.58 4.15
CA ALA A 79 14.92 -3.24 4.39
C ALA A 79 15.15 -4.48 3.51
N VAL A 80 14.08 -5.18 3.13
CA VAL A 80 14.15 -6.42 2.35
C VAL A 80 14.28 -6.15 0.85
N THR A 81 13.45 -5.26 0.31
CA THR A 81 13.37 -5.02 -1.14
C THR A 81 14.25 -3.86 -1.61
N GLY A 82 14.71 -3.00 -0.70
CA GLY A 82 15.42 -1.77 -1.06
C GLY A 82 14.54 -0.71 -1.72
N ILE A 83 13.24 -0.96 -1.84
CA ILE A 83 12.28 -0.08 -2.50
C ILE A 83 11.73 0.94 -1.49
N GLN A 84 11.60 2.18 -1.93
CA GLN A 84 10.87 3.23 -1.21
C GLN A 84 9.38 3.19 -1.59
N GLY A 85 8.50 3.38 -0.60
CA GLY A 85 7.05 3.40 -0.83
C GLY A 85 6.35 2.08 -0.51
N ARG A 86 5.11 1.91 -0.99
CA ARG A 86 4.18 0.85 -0.54
C ARG A 86 3.98 -0.29 -1.56
N GLY A 87 4.69 -0.16 -2.67
CA GLY A 87 4.66 -0.96 -3.87
C GLY A 87 5.91 -0.63 -4.67
N THR A 88 6.04 -1.20 -5.84
CA THR A 88 7.10 -0.90 -6.79
C THR A 88 6.79 0.38 -7.58
N GLU A 89 7.68 0.75 -8.49
CA GLU A 89 7.41 1.86 -9.42
C GLU A 89 6.39 1.49 -10.51
N GLU A 90 6.06 0.20 -10.68
CA GLU A 90 5.03 -0.34 -11.58
C GLU A 90 5.16 0.20 -13.01
N SER A 91 4.14 0.93 -13.49
CA SER A 91 4.08 1.58 -14.79
C SER A 91 5.10 2.71 -14.96
N LYS A 92 5.60 3.32 -13.87
CA LYS A 92 6.45 4.52 -13.90
C LYS A 92 7.83 4.25 -14.49
N THR A 93 8.26 2.99 -14.48
CA THR A 93 9.54 2.54 -15.06
C THR A 93 9.35 1.48 -16.12
N ASN A 94 8.16 1.35 -16.72
CA ASN A 94 7.88 0.29 -17.68
C ASN A 94 8.72 0.39 -18.97
N ASP A 95 9.19 1.59 -19.30
CA ASP A 95 10.09 1.89 -20.41
C ASP A 95 11.52 1.37 -20.24
N VAL A 96 11.93 1.09 -19.00
CA VAL A 96 13.24 0.51 -18.67
C VAL A 96 13.16 -0.90 -18.08
N THR A 97 12.01 -1.29 -17.53
CA THR A 97 11.80 -2.61 -16.91
C THR A 97 11.05 -3.58 -17.82
N HIS A 98 10.28 -3.07 -18.79
CA HIS A 98 9.39 -3.85 -19.65
C HIS A 98 8.47 -4.78 -18.86
N ARG A 99 8.06 -4.34 -17.67
CA ARG A 99 7.28 -5.15 -16.75
C ARG A 99 5.96 -5.61 -17.38
N VAL A 100 5.15 -4.69 -17.89
CA VAL A 100 3.90 -5.00 -18.60
C VAL A 100 4.15 -4.91 -20.11
N GLY A 101 3.95 -6.05 -20.78
CA GLY A 101 4.04 -6.17 -22.23
C GLY A 101 2.71 -5.95 -22.97
N TRP A 102 2.76 -6.13 -24.29
CA TRP A 102 1.56 -6.12 -25.12
C TRP A 102 0.63 -7.29 -24.80
N GLY A 103 -0.67 -7.02 -24.67
CA GLY A 103 -1.67 -8.01 -24.27
C GLY A 103 -1.60 -8.40 -22.80
N GLU A 104 -0.81 -7.67 -22.00
CA GLU A 104 -0.71 -7.84 -20.56
C GLU A 104 -1.27 -6.62 -19.84
N VAL A 105 -1.67 -6.84 -18.59
CA VAL A 105 -2.23 -5.83 -17.72
C VAL A 105 -1.72 -6.04 -16.32
N GLY A 106 -1.32 -4.94 -15.70
CA GLY A 106 -1.06 -4.87 -14.27
C GLY A 106 -2.27 -4.37 -13.50
N ILE A 107 -2.46 -4.89 -12.30
CA ILE A 107 -3.49 -4.48 -11.35
C ILE A 107 -2.83 -4.17 -10.02
N GLY A 108 -3.00 -2.95 -9.51
CA GLY A 108 -2.67 -2.57 -8.14
C GLY A 108 -3.92 -2.57 -7.27
N ILE A 109 -3.79 -3.15 -6.08
CA ILE A 109 -4.82 -3.15 -5.03
C ILE A 109 -4.25 -2.40 -3.83
N GLU A 110 -4.47 -1.09 -3.77
CA GLU A 110 -3.97 -0.22 -2.68
C GLU A 110 -4.98 -0.23 -1.52
N VAL A 111 -4.67 -0.99 -0.47
CA VAL A 111 -5.53 -1.18 0.71
C VAL A 111 -5.22 -0.12 1.76
N GLY A 112 -6.23 0.46 2.41
CA GLY A 112 -6.09 1.42 3.53
C GLY A 112 -6.22 2.92 3.17
N ARG A 113 -6.36 3.26 1.89
CA ARG A 113 -6.62 4.62 1.41
C ARG A 113 -8.04 5.12 1.76
N PRO A 114 -8.28 6.44 1.85
CA PRO A 114 -7.35 7.55 1.66
C PRO A 114 -6.49 7.88 2.88
N THR A 115 -6.71 7.25 4.04
CA THR A 115 -5.87 7.28 5.27
C THR A 115 -6.50 6.48 6.41
N ILE A 116 -7.44 5.58 6.11
CA ILE A 116 -8.14 4.79 7.14
C ILE A 116 -7.24 3.69 7.70
N GLY A 117 -6.22 3.29 6.93
CA GLY A 117 -5.32 2.20 7.31
C GLY A 117 -5.89 0.82 7.05
N THR A 118 -5.03 -0.15 7.28
CA THR A 118 -5.39 -1.55 7.18
C THR A 118 -4.58 -2.39 8.16
N LYS A 119 -5.16 -3.48 8.64
CA LYS A 119 -4.42 -4.51 9.37
C LYS A 119 -3.91 -5.55 8.39
N LEU A 120 -2.81 -6.23 8.71
CA LEU A 120 -2.27 -7.24 7.80
C LEU A 120 -3.18 -8.47 7.67
N GLN A 121 -4.16 -8.69 8.57
CA GLN A 121 -5.20 -9.68 8.33
C GLN A 121 -6.00 -9.39 7.06
N ASP A 122 -6.37 -8.14 6.77
CA ASP A 122 -7.13 -7.80 5.56
C ASP A 122 -6.29 -8.03 4.30
N ILE A 123 -4.99 -7.75 4.34
CA ILE A 123 -4.06 -8.11 3.28
C ILE A 123 -4.06 -9.63 3.06
N GLN A 124 -3.99 -10.42 4.14
CA GLN A 124 -4.07 -11.88 4.05
C GLN A 124 -5.40 -12.36 3.47
N GLN A 125 -6.53 -11.73 3.82
CA GLN A 125 -7.83 -12.10 3.27
C GLN A 125 -7.85 -11.91 1.75
N ILE A 126 -7.25 -10.82 1.25
CA ILE A 126 -7.12 -10.56 -0.18
C ILE A 126 -6.18 -11.59 -0.82
N THR A 127 -4.98 -11.83 -0.29
CA THR A 127 -4.04 -12.81 -0.87
C THR A 127 -4.60 -14.24 -0.87
N ARG A 128 -5.33 -14.64 0.17
CA ARG A 128 -6.08 -15.92 0.20
C ARG A 128 -7.20 -15.98 -0.83
N ALA A 129 -7.92 -14.88 -1.06
CA ALA A 129 -8.96 -14.83 -2.08
C ALA A 129 -8.36 -14.99 -3.48
N LEU A 130 -7.24 -14.31 -3.76
CA LEU A 130 -6.49 -14.45 -5.00
C LEU A 130 -6.01 -15.89 -5.20
N ALA A 131 -5.34 -16.47 -4.21
CA ALA A 131 -4.82 -17.83 -4.26
C ALA A 131 -5.91 -18.89 -4.48
N ARG A 132 -7.04 -18.80 -3.74
CA ARG A 132 -8.20 -19.68 -3.93
C ARG A 132 -8.84 -19.56 -5.32
N SER A 133 -8.71 -18.39 -5.94
CA SER A 133 -9.13 -18.14 -7.31
C SER A 133 -8.09 -18.56 -8.36
N GLY A 134 -6.94 -19.10 -7.96
CA GLY A 134 -5.86 -19.48 -8.88
C GLY A 134 -5.12 -18.28 -9.50
N ILE A 135 -5.05 -17.17 -8.76
CA ILE A 135 -4.29 -15.97 -9.12
C ILE A 135 -3.05 -15.93 -8.22
N PHE A 136 -1.89 -16.22 -8.80
CA PHE A 136 -0.62 -16.37 -8.09
C PHE A 136 0.43 -15.35 -8.55
N GLU A 137 0.09 -14.53 -9.55
CA GLU A 137 0.99 -13.61 -10.25
C GLU A 137 1.25 -12.30 -9.48
N ILE A 138 1.40 -12.40 -8.16
CA ILE A 138 1.83 -11.28 -7.32
C ILE A 138 3.28 -10.96 -7.65
N GLU A 139 3.58 -9.68 -7.88
CA GLU A 139 4.90 -9.20 -8.26
C GLU A 139 5.98 -9.59 -7.23
N PRO A 140 7.02 -10.36 -7.63
CA PRO A 140 8.07 -10.80 -6.72
C PRO A 140 8.85 -9.67 -6.03
N ASN A 141 8.99 -8.53 -6.69
CA ASN A 141 9.68 -7.37 -6.11
C ASN A 141 8.79 -6.49 -5.22
N ASN A 142 7.48 -6.72 -5.21
CA ASN A 142 6.56 -5.94 -4.41
C ASN A 142 6.76 -6.27 -2.91
N PRO A 143 6.78 -5.27 -2.00
CA PRO A 143 7.00 -5.51 -0.58
C PRO A 143 6.03 -6.52 0.06
N VAL A 144 4.77 -6.58 -0.40
CA VAL A 144 3.78 -7.56 0.08
C VAL A 144 4.18 -8.99 -0.24
N TYR A 145 4.84 -9.24 -1.37
CA TYR A 145 5.33 -10.57 -1.72
C TYR A 145 6.25 -11.13 -0.64
N SER A 146 7.14 -10.30 -0.07
CA SER A 146 8.04 -10.69 1.01
C SER A 146 7.35 -11.04 2.34
N MET A 147 6.08 -10.67 2.50
CA MET A 147 5.25 -10.97 3.67
C MET A 147 4.51 -12.31 3.53
N ILE A 148 4.34 -12.80 2.31
CA ILE A 148 3.64 -14.06 2.02
C ILE A 148 4.54 -15.23 2.45
N LYS A 149 4.00 -16.11 3.28
CA LYS A 149 4.65 -17.36 3.70
C LYS A 149 4.46 -18.46 2.66
N ASP A 150 3.27 -18.53 2.08
CA ASP A 150 2.86 -19.59 1.15
C ASP A 150 1.96 -18.98 0.06
N LEU A 151 2.44 -19.01 -1.18
CA LEU A 151 1.74 -18.43 -2.33
C LEU A 151 0.53 -19.25 -2.76
N ASP A 152 0.55 -20.57 -2.56
CA ASP A 152 -0.54 -21.48 -2.95
C ASP A 152 -1.78 -21.25 -2.07
N THR A 153 -1.56 -20.90 -0.81
CA THR A 153 -2.63 -20.58 0.15
C THR A 153 -2.93 -19.09 0.22
N GLY A 154 -1.95 -18.24 -0.09
CA GLY A 154 -1.99 -16.79 0.14
C GLY A 154 -1.78 -16.41 1.60
N ASP A 155 -1.27 -17.30 2.45
CA ASP A 155 -1.03 -17.03 3.87
C ASP A 155 0.17 -16.09 4.05
N LEU A 156 -0.01 -15.07 4.90
CA LEU A 156 1.11 -14.24 5.35
C LEU A 156 1.86 -14.95 6.48
N LYS A 157 3.07 -14.46 6.75
CA LYS A 157 3.85 -14.87 7.94
C LYS A 157 3.03 -14.60 9.23
N PRO A 158 2.78 -15.60 10.08
CA PRO A 158 1.87 -15.47 11.22
C PRO A 158 2.22 -14.33 12.19
N GLU A 159 3.51 -14.07 12.39
CA GLU A 159 4.02 -13.00 13.24
C GLU A 159 3.65 -11.59 12.75
N LEU A 160 3.25 -11.45 11.48
CA LEU A 160 2.85 -10.16 10.90
C LEU A 160 1.39 -9.83 11.14
N LEU A 161 0.54 -10.80 11.47
CA LEU A 161 -0.90 -10.62 11.38
C LEU A 161 -1.42 -9.53 12.31
N ASP A 162 -0.83 -9.35 13.49
CA ASP A 162 -1.24 -8.31 14.44
C ASP A 162 -0.75 -6.90 14.08
N GLU A 163 0.04 -6.76 13.01
CA GLU A 163 0.53 -5.49 12.51
C GLU A 163 -0.47 -4.75 11.61
N ARG A 164 -0.18 -3.47 11.42
CA ARG A 164 -1.07 -2.48 10.79
C ARG A 164 -0.28 -1.41 10.05
N VAL A 165 -0.80 -0.94 8.93
CA VAL A 165 -0.11 0.01 8.05
C VAL A 165 -1.08 1.05 7.50
N LEU A 166 -0.59 2.23 7.10
CA LEU A 166 -1.44 3.24 6.43
C LEU A 166 -1.97 2.71 5.11
N SER A 167 -1.10 2.08 4.33
CA SER A 167 -1.48 1.44 3.08
C SER A 167 -0.45 0.42 2.61
N ALA A 168 -0.91 -0.62 1.91
CA ALA A 168 -0.06 -1.54 1.18
C ALA A 168 -0.67 -1.81 -0.20
N ILE A 169 0.18 -1.96 -1.22
CA ILE A 169 -0.26 -2.22 -2.59
C ILE A 169 0.06 -3.67 -2.92
N ILE A 170 -0.96 -4.46 -3.25
CA ILE A 170 -0.76 -5.78 -3.87
C ILE A 170 -0.73 -5.55 -5.37
N GLU A 171 0.35 -5.93 -6.03
CA GLU A 171 0.49 -5.77 -7.47
C GLU A 171 0.45 -7.12 -8.17
N ILE A 172 -0.41 -7.24 -9.17
CA ILE A 172 -0.63 -8.46 -9.94
C ILE A 172 -0.37 -8.15 -11.41
N GLN A 173 0.24 -9.09 -12.14
CA GLN A 173 0.38 -9.00 -13.59
C GLN A 173 -0.19 -10.23 -14.28
N VAL A 174 -1.12 -10.02 -15.22
CA VAL A 174 -1.77 -11.11 -15.96
C VAL A 174 -1.93 -10.77 -17.43
N LYS A 175 -2.29 -11.76 -18.24
CA LYS A 175 -2.82 -11.52 -19.59
C LYS A 175 -4.15 -10.77 -19.51
N GLN A 176 -4.41 -9.87 -20.46
CA GLN A 176 -5.60 -9.02 -20.48
C GLN A 176 -6.92 -9.82 -20.42
N GLU A 177 -6.94 -11.04 -20.98
CA GLU A 177 -8.12 -11.91 -20.97
C GLU A 177 -8.51 -12.38 -19.56
N ARG A 178 -7.56 -12.35 -18.61
CA ARG A 178 -7.82 -12.67 -17.19
C ARG A 178 -8.31 -11.48 -16.39
N LEU A 179 -8.25 -10.26 -16.91
CA LEU A 179 -8.65 -9.05 -16.18
C LEU A 179 -10.07 -9.13 -15.60
N PRO A 180 -11.11 -9.55 -16.36
CA PRO A 180 -12.46 -9.65 -15.79
C PRO A 180 -12.52 -10.59 -14.59
N TYR A 181 -11.80 -11.71 -14.67
CA TYR A 181 -11.77 -12.71 -13.60
C TYR A 181 -11.06 -12.20 -12.34
N VAL A 182 -9.95 -11.47 -12.50
CA VAL A 182 -9.24 -10.82 -11.39
C VAL A 182 -10.13 -9.76 -10.75
N LEU A 183 -10.73 -8.86 -11.53
CA LEU A 183 -11.62 -7.81 -11.04
C LEU A 183 -12.83 -8.38 -10.30
N ARG A 184 -13.43 -9.47 -10.79
CA ARG A 184 -14.53 -10.16 -10.10
C ARG A 184 -14.12 -10.73 -8.75
N THR A 185 -12.94 -11.34 -8.69
CA THR A 185 -12.38 -11.88 -7.43
C THR A 185 -12.16 -10.74 -6.43
N ILE A 186 -11.58 -9.64 -6.89
CA ILE A 186 -11.32 -8.45 -6.05
C ILE A 186 -12.65 -7.83 -5.57
N LYS A 187 -13.64 -7.70 -6.46
CA LYS A 187 -14.97 -7.18 -6.12
C LYS A 187 -15.66 -8.01 -5.03
N LYS A 188 -15.47 -9.33 -5.07
CA LYS A 188 -16.02 -10.23 -4.05
C LYS A 188 -15.33 -10.01 -2.69
N VAL A 189 -14.01 -10.00 -2.64
CA VAL A 189 -13.26 -9.83 -1.38
C VAL A 189 -13.44 -8.44 -0.76
N ALA A 190 -13.81 -7.43 -1.56
CA ALA A 190 -14.19 -6.10 -1.06
C ALA A 190 -15.29 -6.15 0.01
N GLY A 191 -16.21 -7.14 -0.07
CA GLY A 191 -17.27 -7.33 0.90
C GLY A 191 -16.90 -8.21 2.10
N GLU A 192 -15.66 -8.71 2.15
CA GLU A 192 -15.18 -9.66 3.17
C GLU A 192 -14.15 -9.05 4.14
N ILE A 193 -13.57 -7.89 3.80
CA ILE A 193 -12.54 -7.20 4.60
C ILE A 193 -13.11 -6.04 5.43
N GLU A 194 -12.40 -5.67 6.51
CA GLU A 194 -12.77 -4.49 7.33
C GLU A 194 -12.33 -3.17 6.68
N SER A 195 -11.16 -3.17 6.03
CA SER A 195 -10.61 -2.00 5.33
C SER A 195 -11.26 -1.76 3.97
N VAL A 196 -10.79 -0.73 3.26
CA VAL A 196 -11.17 -0.44 1.86
C VAL A 196 -9.92 -0.44 1.00
N PHE A 197 -10.11 -0.55 -0.31
CA PHE A 197 -9.01 -0.39 -1.27
C PHE A 197 -9.43 0.42 -2.48
N SER A 198 -8.44 1.03 -3.12
CA SER A 198 -8.55 1.56 -4.48
C SER A 198 -7.87 0.61 -5.46
N LEU A 199 -8.39 0.58 -6.69
CA LEU A 199 -7.82 -0.21 -7.77
C LEU A 199 -7.19 0.68 -8.82
N ASP A 200 -6.06 0.24 -9.32
CA ASP A 200 -5.42 0.76 -10.51
C ASP A 200 -5.22 -0.38 -11.50
N VAL A 201 -5.43 -0.06 -12.78
CA VAL A 201 -5.22 -0.97 -13.91
C VAL A 201 -4.27 -0.25 -14.86
N PHE A 202 -3.15 -0.88 -15.18
CA PHE A 202 -2.13 -0.31 -16.04
C PHE A 202 -1.76 -1.24 -17.19
N THR A 203 -1.66 -0.67 -18.39
CA THR A 203 -1.44 -1.37 -19.65
C THR A 203 -0.58 -0.49 -20.56
N LEU A 204 0.02 -1.09 -21.58
CA LEU A 204 0.56 -0.32 -22.70
C LEU A 204 -0.58 0.35 -23.47
N VAL A 205 -0.33 1.58 -23.91
CA VAL A 205 -1.20 2.31 -24.84
C VAL A 205 -0.74 2.07 -26.27
N ASP A 206 -1.66 2.12 -27.23
CA ASP A 206 -1.32 1.99 -28.64
C ASP A 206 -0.50 3.19 -29.17
N SER A 207 -0.08 3.12 -30.45
CA SER A 207 0.67 4.21 -31.10
C SER A 207 -0.14 5.50 -31.26
N GLY A 208 -1.46 5.45 -31.08
CA GLY A 208 -2.36 6.58 -31.01
C GLY A 208 -2.55 7.15 -29.61
N LEU A 209 -1.80 6.67 -28.61
CA LEU A 209 -1.93 7.00 -27.19
C LEU A 209 -3.30 6.65 -26.61
N LYS A 210 -3.94 5.60 -27.13
CA LYS A 210 -5.23 5.12 -26.64
C LYS A 210 -5.02 3.89 -25.76
N ILE A 211 -5.83 3.83 -24.71
CA ILE A 211 -5.98 2.62 -23.90
C ILE A 211 -6.65 1.55 -24.79
N PRO A 212 -6.17 0.30 -24.78
CA PRO A 212 -6.84 -0.80 -25.47
C PRO A 212 -8.31 -0.90 -25.08
N GLN A 213 -9.21 -0.92 -26.06
CA GLN A 213 -10.66 -0.88 -25.81
C GLN A 213 -11.11 -2.12 -25.03
N GLU A 214 -10.48 -3.27 -25.27
CA GLU A 214 -10.76 -4.53 -24.60
C GLU A 214 -10.51 -4.45 -23.08
N VAL A 215 -9.53 -3.63 -22.65
CA VAL A 215 -9.26 -3.39 -21.23
C VAL A 215 -10.38 -2.53 -20.62
N LEU A 216 -10.85 -1.51 -21.32
CA LEU A 216 -11.94 -0.66 -20.87
C LEU A 216 -13.25 -1.45 -20.79
N ASP A 217 -13.56 -2.22 -21.82
CA ASP A 217 -14.75 -3.08 -21.89
C ASP A 217 -14.73 -4.12 -20.76
N ALA A 218 -13.57 -4.71 -20.45
CA ALA A 218 -13.41 -5.65 -19.34
C ALA A 218 -13.68 -5.00 -17.97
N ILE A 219 -13.22 -3.76 -17.75
CA ILE A 219 -13.48 -3.01 -16.51
C ILE A 219 -14.99 -2.72 -16.37
N GLU A 220 -15.61 -2.21 -17.44
CA GLU A 220 -17.03 -1.85 -17.45
C GLU A 220 -17.94 -3.09 -17.31
N ALA A 221 -17.58 -4.21 -17.94
CA ALA A 221 -18.33 -5.46 -17.87
C ALA A 221 -18.42 -6.05 -16.44
N GLU A 222 -17.38 -5.86 -15.61
CA GLU A 222 -17.41 -6.24 -14.20
C GLU A 222 -18.03 -5.15 -13.30
N GLY A 223 -18.58 -4.09 -13.91
CA GLY A 223 -19.33 -3.03 -13.25
C GLY A 223 -18.46 -2.03 -12.50
N PHE A 224 -17.22 -1.83 -12.94
CA PHE A 224 -16.34 -0.77 -12.44
C PHE A 224 -16.41 0.45 -13.36
N THR A 225 -16.17 1.62 -12.78
CA THR A 225 -15.97 2.86 -13.53
C THR A 225 -14.47 3.14 -13.67
N TRP A 226 -14.05 3.72 -14.79
CA TRP A 226 -12.68 4.20 -14.98
C TRP A 226 -12.67 5.72 -15.21
N GLN A 227 -11.49 6.32 -15.06
CA GLN A 227 -11.28 7.77 -15.25
C GLN A 227 -10.26 7.99 -16.37
N PRO A 228 -10.46 8.99 -17.25
CA PRO A 228 -9.54 9.29 -18.34
C PRO A 228 -8.21 9.88 -17.87
N ASN A 229 -8.17 10.43 -16.65
CA ASN A 229 -6.96 10.98 -16.05
C ASN A 229 -6.05 9.85 -15.56
N ALA A 230 -5.12 9.42 -16.41
CA ALA A 230 -4.14 8.39 -16.09
C ALA A 230 -2.76 8.99 -15.81
N LYS A 231 -1.96 8.27 -15.01
CA LYS A 231 -0.51 8.48 -14.95
C LYS A 231 0.11 7.80 -16.17
N ILE A 232 0.75 8.57 -17.03
CA ILE A 232 1.35 8.06 -18.26
C ILE A 232 2.87 8.05 -18.12
N ASN A 233 3.48 6.88 -18.26
CA ASN A 233 4.91 6.78 -18.52
C ASN A 233 5.17 7.22 -19.97
N MET A 234 6.05 8.20 -20.15
CA MET A 234 6.28 8.86 -21.43
C MET A 234 7.21 8.07 -22.38
N GLY A 235 7.77 6.93 -21.96
CA GLY A 235 8.66 6.13 -22.78
C GLY A 235 10.01 6.79 -23.06
N LEU A 236 10.50 7.64 -22.16
CA LEU A 236 11.73 8.43 -22.36
C LEU A 236 12.98 7.68 -21.91
N GLY A 237 12.84 6.73 -21.00
CA GLY A 237 13.88 5.81 -20.57
C GLY A 237 14.19 4.76 -21.63
N ARG A 238 15.37 4.14 -21.48
CA ARG A 238 15.81 3.00 -22.29
C ARG A 238 16.35 1.96 -21.34
N ALA A 239 15.90 0.72 -21.47
CA ALA A 239 16.57 -0.40 -20.83
C ALA A 239 18.04 -0.40 -21.30
N CYS A 240 18.98 -0.38 -20.35
CA CYS A 240 20.37 -0.60 -20.68
C CYS A 240 20.56 -2.10 -20.99
N GLU A 241 21.29 -2.40 -22.06
CA GLU A 241 21.74 -3.76 -22.37
C GLU A 241 22.66 -4.33 -21.28
#